data_AF-C2KZS3-F1
#
_entry.id   AF-C2KZS3-F1
#
_cell.length_a   1.000
_cell.length_b   1.000
_cell.length_c   1.000
_cell.angle_alpha   90.00
_cell.angle_beta   90.00
_cell.angle_gamma   90.00
#
_symmetry.space_group_name_H-M   'P 1'
#
loop_
_entity.id
_entity.type
_entity.pdbx_description
1 polymer ?
#
loop_
_entity_poly.entity_id
_entity_poly.type
_entity_poly.pdbx_seq_one_letter_code
_entity_poly.pdbx_strand_id
1 'polypeptide(L)' 'MNWANVYPWIIKGIKSGELKGAQEVGVKEGVFETIFTDQCSEECKKAVEKATEEITNGKIDFKQYFSE' A
#
# COMPACT_ATOMS: atom_id res chain seq x y z
N MET A 1 1.27 8.58 4.31
CA MET A 1 0.88 8.56 2.88
C MET A 1 1.90 9.37 2.12
N ASN A 2 2.60 8.74 1.17
CA ASN A 2 3.69 9.35 0.43
C ASN A 2 3.13 9.97 -0.87
N TRP A 3 2.68 11.22 -0.77
CA TRP A 3 2.08 11.95 -1.89
C TRP A 3 3.01 12.11 -3.10
N ALA A 4 4.33 12.11 -2.86
CA ALA A 4 5.32 12.18 -3.93
C ALA A 4 5.27 10.95 -4.84
N ASN A 5 4.82 9.79 -4.33
CA ASN A 5 4.66 8.57 -5.12
C ASN A 5 3.27 8.45 -5.78
N VAL A 6 2.25 9.09 -5.19
CA VAL A 6 0.86 9.02 -5.68
C VAL A 6 0.73 9.62 -7.08
N TYR A 7 1.16 10.87 -7.28
CA TYR A 7 0.95 11.55 -8.58
C TYR A 7 1.70 10.89 -9.74
N PRO A 8 2.98 10.50 -9.61
CA PRO A 8 3.66 9.74 -10.67
C PRO A 8 2.99 8.40 -10.98
N TRP A 9 2.49 7.68 -9.96
CA TRP A 9 1.75 6.43 -10.16
C TRP A 9 0.47 6.68 -10.96
N ILE A 10 -0.32 7.70 -10.59
CA ILE A 10 -1.54 8.09 -11.31
C ILE A 10 -1.21 8.44 -12.77
N ILE A 11 -0.22 9.30 -13.01
CA ILE A 11 0.15 9.74 -14.37
C ILE A 11 0.60 8.55 -15.22
N LYS A 12 1.43 7.66 -14.67
CA LYS A 12 1.90 6.47 -15.37
C LYS A 12 0.76 5.53 -15.72
N GLY A 13 -0.15 5.28 -14.77
CA GLY A 13 -1.28 4.38 -14.93
C GLY A 13 -2.38 4.92 -15.86
N ILE A 14 -2.62 6.24 -15.85
CA ILE A 14 -3.51 6.87 -16.85
C ILE A 14 -2.87 6.79 -18.24
N LYS A 15 -1.57 7.08 -18.35
CA LYS A 15 -0.84 7.02 -19.62
C LYS A 15 -0.81 5.61 -20.23
N SER A 16 -0.70 4.56 -19.41
CA SER A 16 -0.78 3.16 -19.86
C SER A 16 -2.21 2.71 -20.16
N GLY A 17 -3.22 3.48 -19.76
CA GLY A 17 -4.63 3.12 -19.86
C GLY A 17 -5.08 2.09 -18.81
N GLU A 18 -4.24 1.80 -17.82
CA GLU A 18 -4.50 0.85 -16.73
C GLU A 18 -5.47 1.44 -15.70
N LEU A 19 -5.32 2.73 -15.40
CA LEU A 19 -6.18 3.44 -14.44
C LEU A 19 -7.31 4.18 -15.18
N LYS A 20 -8.56 3.90 -14.83
CA LYS A 20 -9.77 4.53 -15.39
C LYS A 20 -10.83 4.77 -14.31
N GLY A 21 -11.35 6.00 -14.21
CA GLY A 21 -12.35 6.36 -13.21
C GLY A 21 -11.79 6.39 -11.79
N ALA A 22 -12.58 5.99 -10.80
CA ALA A 22 -12.14 5.93 -9.40
C ALA A 22 -11.05 4.86 -9.23
N GLN A 23 -9.97 5.21 -8.53
CA GLN A 23 -8.85 4.30 -8.24
C GLN A 23 -8.74 4.07 -6.75
N GLU A 24 -8.45 2.83 -6.38
CA GLU A 24 -8.07 2.43 -5.02
C GLU A 24 -6.55 2.33 -4.96
N VAL A 25 -5.94 2.93 -3.94
CA VAL A 25 -4.50 2.89 -3.71
C VAL A 25 -4.20 2.59 -2.27
N GLY A 26 -3.18 1.77 -2.03
CA GLY A 26 -2.85 1.27 -0.71
C GLY A 26 -1.36 1.01 -0.52
N VAL A 27 -1.08 0.10 0.41
CA VAL A 27 0.26 -0.42 0.70
C VAL A 27 0.87 -1.08 -0.53
N LYS A 28 0.05 -1.81 -1.31
CA LYS A 28 0.49 -2.54 -2.51
C LYS A 28 1.03 -1.60 -3.60
N GLU A 29 0.44 -0.43 -3.77
CA GLU A 29 0.86 0.58 -4.75
C GLU A 29 1.99 1.50 -4.22
N GLY A 30 2.49 1.24 -3.00
CA GLY A 30 3.56 2.04 -2.39
C GLY A 30 3.13 3.46 -1.98
N VAL A 31 1.82 3.69 -1.89
CA VAL A 31 1.24 4.99 -1.51
C VAL A 31 1.23 5.19 0.00
N PHE A 32 1.08 4.10 0.76
CA PHE A 32 1.19 4.13 2.21
C PHE A 32 2.53 3.57 2.64
N GLU A 33 3.32 4.41 3.30
CA GLU A 33 4.58 4.03 3.94
C GLU A 33 4.38 3.90 5.44
N THR A 34 5.13 2.97 6.04
CA THR A 34 5.19 2.79 7.48
C THR A 34 6.31 3.65 8.06
N ILE A 35 5.98 4.48 9.05
CA ILE A 35 6.97 5.27 9.80
C ILE A 35 7.00 4.74 11.22
N PHE A 36 8.14 4.24 11.65
CA PHE A 36 8.35 3.77 13.02
C PHE A 36 8.88 4.89 13.90
N THR A 37 8.40 4.93 15.14
CA THR A 37 8.98 5.79 16.18
C THR A 37 9.95 4.97 17.04
N ASP A 38 10.78 5.63 17.82
CA ASP A 38 11.73 4.97 18.74
C ASP A 38 11.04 4.13 19.82
N GLN A 39 9.73 4.33 20.03
CA GLN A 39 8.91 3.60 20.98
C GLN A 39 8.41 2.25 20.41
N CYS A 40 8.53 2.02 19.11
CA CYS A 40 8.13 0.78 18.49
C CYS A 40 9.12 -0.34 18.83
N SER A 41 8.63 -1.44 19.41
CA SER A 41 9.45 -2.62 19.65
C SER A 41 9.91 -3.25 18.32
N GLU A 42 11.03 -3.96 18.36
CA GLU A 42 11.53 -4.71 17.19
C GLU A 42 10.54 -5.78 16.71
N GLU A 43 9.76 -6.36 17.63
CA GLU A 43 8.70 -7.29 17.29
C GLU A 43 7.60 -6.61 16.47
N CYS A 44 7.16 -5.42 16.89
CA CYS A 44 6.16 -4.64 16.15
C CYS A 44 6.67 -4.26 14.75
N LYS A 45 7.93 -3.83 14.63
CA LYS A 45 8.54 -3.48 13.34
C LYS A 45 8.51 -4.67 12.38
N LYS A 46 8.99 -5.83 12.83
CA LYS A 46 9.00 -7.07 12.04
C LYS A 46 7.60 -7.53 11.64
N ALA A 47 6.63 -7.41 12.54
CA ALA A 47 5.25 -7.78 12.23
C ALA A 47 4.66 -6.90 11.11
N VAL A 48 4.93 -5.59 11.15
CA VAL A 48 4.46 -4.66 10.12
C VAL A 48 5.20 -4.86 8.80
N GLU A 49 6.52 -5.09 8.81
CA GLU A 49 7.30 -5.41 7.62
C GLU A 49 6.77 -6.69 6.93
N LYS A 50 6.55 -7.75 7.71
CA LYS A 50 5.96 -9.00 7.21
C LYS A 50 4.56 -8.76 6.63
N ALA A 51 3.70 -8.02 7.33
CA ALA A 51 2.37 -7.71 6.81
C ALA A 51 2.43 -6.92 5.49
N THR A 52 3.34 -5.94 5.40
CA THR A 52 3.56 -5.14 4.19
C THR A 52 3.98 -6.03 3.01
N GLU A 53 4.88 -6.98 3.23
CA GLU A 53 5.28 -7.97 2.23
C GLU A 53 4.11 -8.87 1.82
N GLU A 54 3.35 -9.39 2.78
CA GLU A 54 2.20 -10.27 2.52
C GLU A 54 1.09 -9.56 1.74
N ILE A 55 0.84 -8.27 1.99
CA ILE A 55 -0.08 -7.43 1.21
C ILE A 55 0.45 -7.22 -0.21
N THR A 56 1.73 -6.87 -0.33
CA THR A 56 2.36 -6.58 -1.64
C THR A 56 2.34 -7.81 -2.56
N ASN A 57 2.61 -8.99 -1.99
CA ASN A 57 2.59 -10.26 -2.70
C ASN A 57 1.18 -10.82 -2.92
N GLY A 58 0.14 -10.11 -2.47
CA GLY A 58 -1.26 -10.51 -2.64
C GLY A 58 -1.72 -11.68 -1.77
N LYS A 59 -0.92 -12.06 -0.75
CA LYS A 59 -1.31 -13.07 0.24
C LYS A 59 -2.40 -12.53 1.17
N ILE A 60 -2.33 -11.24 1.51
CA ILE A 60 -3.40 -10.52 2.20
C ILE A 60 -4.10 -9.62 1.17
N ASP A 61 -5.38 -9.87 0.92
CA ASP A 61 -6.24 -8.99 0.14
C ASP A 61 -7.19 -8.25 1.08
N PHE A 62 -7.08 -6.93 1.18
CA PHE A 62 -7.96 -6.14 2.04
C PHE A 62 -9.42 -6.15 1.60
N LYS A 63 -9.71 -6.44 0.33
CA LYS A 63 -11.08 -6.49 -0.18
C LYS A 63 -11.93 -7.54 0.53
N GLN A 64 -11.31 -8.60 1.02
CA GLN A 64 -11.98 -9.66 1.79
C GLN A 64 -12.65 -9.14 3.07
N TYR A 65 -12.19 -8.02 3.63
CA TYR A 65 -12.74 -7.44 4.85
C TYR A 65 -13.95 -6.53 4.60
N PHE A 66 -14.26 -6.25 3.33
CA PHE A 66 -15.37 -5.40 2.91
C PHE A 66 -16.45 -6.17 2.13
N SER A 67 -16.25 -7.47 1.91
CA SER A 67 -17.27 -8.37 1.39
C SER A 67 -18.17 -8.86 2.53
N GLU A 68 -19.50 -8.76 2.33
CA GLU A 68 -20.52 -9.37 3.20
C GLU A 68 -20.48 -10.91 3.16
#